data_AF-A0A1F0BPF8-F1
#
_entry.id   AF-A0A1F0BPF8-F1
#
_cell.length_a   1.000
_cell.length_b   1.000
_cell.length_c   1.000
_cell.angle_alpha   90.00
_cell.angle_beta   90.00
_cell.angle_gamma   90.00
#
_symmetry.space_group_name_H-M   'P 1'
#
loop_
_entity.id
_entity.type
_entity.pdbx_description
1 polymer ?
#
loop_
_entity_poly.entity_id
_entity_poly.type
_entity_poly.pdbx_seq_one_letter_code
_entity_poly.pdbx_strand_id
1 'polypeptide(L)'
;MELLAHHVEHWAKERGLDNPENSTAQALKLFEEAGELAQAHLKKRDDEGKDAVGDILVVLTIYCQQKGWSIADCFQMAWNEIKDRKGKMVDGSFVKEEDLV
;
A
#
# COMPACT_ATOMS: atom_id res chain seq x y z
N MET A 1 12.32 5.44 -2.35
CA MET A 1 11.25 4.41 -2.43
C MET A 1 11.71 3.26 -3.28
N GLU A 2 12.09 3.49 -4.55
CA GLU A 2 12.62 2.46 -5.46
C GLU A 2 13.74 1.60 -4.85
N LEU A 3 14.76 2.23 -4.23
CA LEU A 3 15.87 1.47 -3.63
C LEU A 3 15.42 0.49 -2.55
N LEU A 4 14.46 0.87 -1.71
CA LEU A 4 13.93 0.00 -0.66
C LEU A 4 13.00 -1.09 -1.24
N ALA A 5 12.19 -0.74 -2.24
CA ALA A 5 11.35 -1.71 -2.94
C ALA A 5 12.19 -2.82 -3.58
N HIS A 6 13.32 -2.48 -4.22
CA HIS A 6 14.24 -3.47 -4.78
C HIS A 6 14.87 -4.40 -3.73
N HIS A 7 15.15 -3.91 -2.52
CA HIS A 7 15.61 -4.78 -1.43
C HIS A 7 14.53 -5.78 -1.00
N VAL A 8 13.27 -5.33 -0.92
CA VAL A 8 12.13 -6.21 -0.61
C VAL A 8 11.93 -7.24 -1.71
N GLU A 9 11.95 -6.82 -2.97
CA GLU A 9 11.85 -7.70 -4.14
C GLU A 9 12.95 -8.78 -4.15
N HIS A 10 14.18 -8.42 -3.80
CA HIS A 10 15.29 -9.37 -3.70
C HIS A 10 15.06 -10.35 -2.53
N TRP A 11 14.72 -9.83 -1.35
CA TRP A 11 14.42 -10.64 -0.16
C TRP A 11 13.28 -11.63 -0.41
N ALA A 12 12.26 -11.23 -1.17
CA ALA A 12 11.12 -12.04 -1.55
C ALA A 12 11.51 -13.16 -2.53
N LYS A 13 12.33 -12.85 -3.55
CA LYS A 13 12.89 -13.81 -4.50
C LYS A 13 13.71 -14.90 -3.82
N GLU A 14 14.59 -14.52 -2.90
CA GLU A 14 15.40 -15.49 -2.13
C GLU A 14 14.57 -16.50 -1.34
N ARG A 15 13.30 -16.17 -1.06
CA ARG A 15 12.36 -16.98 -0.27
C ARG A 15 11.27 -17.63 -1.13
N GLY A 16 11.30 -17.45 -2.45
CA GLY A 16 10.28 -17.96 -3.37
C GLY A 16 8.90 -17.31 -3.19
N LEU A 17 8.85 -16.09 -2.65
CA LEU A 17 7.62 -15.31 -2.49
C LEU A 17 7.20 -14.59 -3.79
N ASP A 18 8.04 -14.60 -4.83
CA ASP A 18 7.81 -13.92 -6.10
C ASP A 18 6.98 -14.74 -7.11
N ASN A 19 6.50 -15.93 -6.74
CA ASN A 19 5.71 -16.78 -7.61
C ASN A 19 4.38 -16.10 -8.05
N PRO A 20 4.16 -15.88 -9.36
CA PRO A 20 2.94 -15.23 -9.87
C PRO A 20 1.62 -15.90 -9.46
N GLU A 21 1.62 -17.22 -9.31
CA GLU A 21 0.44 -18.01 -8.92
C GLU A 21 -0.01 -17.73 -7.48
N ASN A 22 0.88 -17.18 -6.65
CA ASN A 22 0.60 -16.85 -5.25
C ASN A 22 0.05 -15.44 -5.05
N SER A 23 -0.21 -14.68 -6.13
CA SER A 23 -0.73 -13.31 -6.04
C SER A 23 -2.06 -13.19 -5.32
N THR A 24 -2.92 -14.20 -5.38
CA THR A 24 -4.16 -14.24 -4.58
C THR A 24 -3.86 -14.27 -3.08
N ALA A 25 -2.85 -15.03 -2.65
CA ALA A 25 -2.48 -15.10 -1.23
C ALA A 25 -1.93 -13.75 -0.74
N GLN A 26 -1.13 -13.04 -1.54
CA GLN A 26 -0.68 -11.69 -1.17
C GLN A 26 -1.80 -10.66 -1.15
N ALA A 27 -2.76 -10.76 -2.06
CA ALA A 27 -3.94 -9.89 -2.00
C ALA A 27 -4.75 -10.12 -0.71
N LEU A 28 -4.85 -11.36 -0.23
CA LEU A 28 -5.49 -11.67 1.06
C LEU A 28 -4.65 -11.19 2.25
N LYS A 29 -3.32 -11.33 2.19
CA LYS A 29 -2.40 -10.83 3.22
C LYS A 29 -2.56 -9.32 3.44
N LEU A 30 -2.84 -8.54 2.38
CA LEU A 30 -3.11 -7.10 2.51
C LEU A 30 -4.28 -6.79 3.46
N PHE A 31 -5.32 -7.63 3.48
CA PHE A 31 -6.44 -7.44 4.43
C PHE A 31 -6.03 -7.72 5.87
N GLU A 32 -5.10 -8.64 6.09
CA GLU A 32 -4.51 -8.91 7.40
C GLU A 32 -3.78 -7.67 7.91
N GLU A 33 -2.83 -7.13 7.12
CA GLU A 33 -2.06 -5.94 7.52
C GLU A 33 -2.93 -4.70 7.72
N ALA A 34 -3.97 -4.53 6.88
CA ALA A 34 -4.94 -3.46 7.06
C ALA A 34 -5.75 -3.62 8.35
N GLY A 35 -6.06 -4.85 8.75
CA GLY A 35 -6.70 -5.19 10.02
C GLY A 35 -5.82 -4.88 11.22
N GLU A 36 -4.52 -5.17 11.13
CA GLU A 36 -3.53 -4.83 12.16
C GLU A 36 -3.40 -3.32 12.34
N LEU A 37 -3.33 -2.57 11.23
CA LEU A 37 -3.34 -1.10 11.26
C LEU A 37 -4.59 -0.56 11.94
N ALA A 38 -5.78 -1.06 11.58
CA ALA A 38 -7.04 -0.64 12.18
C ALA A 38 -7.06 -0.93 13.69
N GLN A 39 -6.58 -2.11 14.09
CA GLN A 39 -6.50 -2.50 15.50
C GLN A 39 -5.52 -1.59 16.28
N ALA A 40 -4.33 -1.36 15.76
CA ALA A 40 -3.32 -0.49 16.37
C ALA A 40 -3.86 0.93 16.55
N HIS A 41 -4.56 1.46 15.54
CA HIS A 41 -5.20 2.77 15.59
C HIS A 41 -6.25 2.85 16.71
N LEU A 42 -7.19 1.89 16.77
CA LEU A 42 -8.23 1.85 17.79
C LEU A 42 -7.66 1.75 19.21
N LYS A 43 -6.54 1.05 19.37
CA LYS A 43 -5.86 0.87 20.66
C LYS A 43 -4.85 1.98 20.99
N LYS A 44 -4.66 2.98 20.12
CA LYS A 44 -3.68 4.08 20.27
C LYS A 44 -2.25 3.56 20.48
N ARG A 45 -1.85 2.58 19.66
CA ARG A 45 -0.54 1.92 19.72
C ARG A 45 0.30 2.35 18.53
N ASP A 46 0.94 3.51 18.65
CA ASP A 46 1.60 4.16 17.52
C ASP A 46 2.72 3.31 16.88
N ASP A 47 3.49 2.58 17.68
CA ASP A 47 4.59 1.77 17.14
C ASP A 47 4.06 0.54 16.37
N GLU A 48 3.02 -0.13 16.87
CA GLU A 48 2.31 -1.19 16.12
C GLU A 48 1.68 -0.61 14.84
N GLY A 49 1.16 0.62 14.89
CA GLY A 49 0.60 1.30 13.72
C GLY A 49 1.65 1.60 12.64
N LYS A 50 2.86 2.02 13.04
CA LYS A 50 3.98 2.24 12.09
C LYS A 50 4.43 0.93 11.45
N ASP A 51 4.49 -0.14 12.23
CA ASP A 51 4.86 -1.49 11.78
C ASP A 51 3.88 -1.98 10.70
N ALA A 52 2.57 -1.94 10.99
CA ALA A 52 1.52 -2.34 10.05
C ALA A 52 1.53 -1.51 8.74
N VAL A 53 1.85 -0.21 8.81
CA VAL A 53 2.05 0.61 7.59
C VAL A 53 3.23 0.11 6.76
N GLY A 54 4.33 -0.26 7.41
CA GLY A 54 5.48 -0.88 6.77
C GLY A 54 5.12 -2.21 6.10
N ASP A 55 4.39 -3.07 6.80
CA ASP A 55 3.99 -4.39 6.29
C ASP A 55 3.04 -4.28 5.11
N ILE A 56 2.10 -3.33 5.12
CA ILE A 56 1.26 -3.01 3.94
C ILE A 56 2.14 -2.69 2.73
N LEU A 57 3.19 -1.87 2.89
CA LEU A 57 4.10 -1.53 1.78
C LEU A 57 4.90 -2.75 1.31
N VAL A 58 5.36 -3.61 2.22
CA VAL A 58 6.06 -4.86 1.88
C VAL A 58 5.13 -5.79 1.08
N VAL A 59 3.91 -6.01 1.56
CA VAL A 59 2.91 -6.87 0.91
C VAL A 59 2.58 -6.36 -0.48
N LEU A 60 2.34 -5.05 -0.64
CA LEU A 60 2.08 -4.44 -1.95
C LEU A 60 3.28 -4.54 -2.89
N THR A 61 4.50 -4.40 -2.38
CA THR A 61 5.72 -4.54 -3.19
C THR A 61 5.84 -5.96 -3.75
N ILE A 62 5.66 -6.98 -2.90
CA ILE A 62 5.70 -8.38 -3.32
C ILE A 62 4.54 -8.70 -4.27
N TYR A 63 3.35 -8.18 -4.00
CA TYR A 63 2.20 -8.35 -4.90
C TYR A 63 2.49 -7.77 -6.28
N CYS A 64 3.01 -6.53 -6.36
CA CYS A 64 3.44 -5.92 -7.63
C CYS A 64 4.48 -6.81 -8.34
N GLN A 65 5.48 -7.31 -7.61
CA GLN A 65 6.49 -8.22 -8.16
C GLN A 65 5.86 -9.48 -8.77
N GLN A 66 4.94 -10.14 -8.07
CA GLN A 66 4.21 -11.33 -8.56
C GLN A 66 3.34 -11.03 -9.79
N LYS A 67 2.85 -9.79 -9.93
CA LYS A 67 2.08 -9.33 -11.09
C LYS A 67 2.95 -8.80 -12.24
N GLY A 68 4.27 -8.68 -12.04
CA GLY A 68 5.18 -8.06 -13.01
C GLY A 68 5.01 -6.54 -13.10
N TRP A 69 4.58 -5.89 -12.02
CA TRP A 69 4.38 -4.44 -11.92
C TRP A 69 5.47 -3.78 -11.09
N SER A 70 5.74 -2.50 -11.37
CA SER A 70 6.56 -1.65 -10.51
C SER A 70 5.67 -0.92 -9.51
N ILE A 71 5.95 -1.07 -8.21
CA ILE A 71 5.22 -0.32 -7.19
C ILE A 71 5.42 1.20 -7.34
N ALA A 72 6.59 1.62 -7.82
CA ALA A 72 6.87 3.02 -8.10
C ALA A 72 5.99 3.56 -9.23
N ASP A 73 5.79 2.77 -10.30
CA ASP A 73 4.90 3.14 -11.40
C ASP A 73 3.44 3.21 -10.93
N CYS A 74 2.99 2.24 -10.13
CA CYS A 74 1.66 2.26 -9.52
C CYS A 74 1.45 3.54 -8.69
N PHE A 75 2.44 3.92 -7.87
CA PHE A 75 2.34 5.13 -7.06
C PHE A 75 2.40 6.41 -7.90
N GLN A 76 3.23 6.43 -8.94
CA GLN A 76 3.32 7.53 -9.89
C GLN A 76 2.00 7.74 -10.66
N MET A 77 1.31 6.66 -11.03
CA MET A 77 -0.04 6.71 -11.61
C MET A 77 -1.03 7.35 -10.63
N ALA A 78 -1.08 6.87 -9.37
CA ALA A 78 -1.95 7.43 -8.35
C ALA A 78 -1.66 8.92 -8.08
N TRP A 79 -0.37 9.31 -8.02
CA TRP A 79 0.03 10.71 -7.88
C TRP A 79 -0.48 11.58 -9.05
N ASN A 80 -0.32 11.11 -10.29
CA ASN A 80 -0.79 11.82 -11.47
C ASN A 80 -2.31 12.07 -11.45
N GLU A 81 -3.09 11.18 -10.84
CA GLU A 81 -4.53 11.36 -10.66
C GLU A 81 -4.89 12.36 -9.55
N ILE A 82 -4.07 12.51 -8.52
CA ILE A 82 -4.42 13.30 -7.33
C ILE A 82 -3.78 14.70 -7.31
N LYS A 83 -2.64 14.89 -7.98
CA LYS A 83 -1.81 16.10 -7.87
C LYS A 83 -2.51 17.41 -8.22
N ASP A 84 -3.45 17.36 -9.15
CA ASP A 84 -4.17 18.54 -9.66
C ASP A 84 -5.63 18.61 -9.16
N ARG A 85 -6.05 17.68 -8.27
CA ARG A 85 -7.43 17.63 -7.78
C ARG A 85 -7.80 18.94 -7.07
N LYS A 86 -8.97 19.47 -7.42
CA LYS A 86 -9.63 20.59 -6.74
C LYS A 86 -10.72 20.05 -5.82
N GLY A 87 -10.91 20.69 -4.68
CA GLY A 87 -11.80 20.22 -3.64
C GLY A 87 -11.51 20.87 -2.29
N LYS A 88 -12.21 20.44 -1.25
CA LYS A 88 -12.04 20.92 0.12
C LYS A 88 -12.17 19.78 1.14
N MET A 89 -11.62 19.99 2.32
CA MET A 89 -11.83 19.08 3.45
C MET A 89 -13.24 19.25 4.02
N VAL A 90 -13.98 18.16 4.16
CA VAL A 90 -15.30 18.09 4.81
C VAL A 90 -15.28 16.88 5.75
N ASP A 91 -15.55 17.09 7.04
CA ASP A 91 -15.60 16.04 8.06
C ASP A 91 -14.40 15.07 8.06
N GLY A 92 -13.20 15.63 7.85
CA GLY A 92 -11.94 14.86 7.84
C GLY A 92 -11.63 14.14 6.53
N SER A 93 -12.47 14.26 5.51
CA SER A 93 -12.25 13.68 4.18
C SER A 93 -12.09 14.75 3.11
N PHE A 94 -11.25 14.51 2.11
CA PHE A 94 -11.14 15.38 0.94
C PHE A 94 -12.32 15.11 0.00
N VAL A 95 -13.16 16.11 -0.24
CA VAL A 95 -14.28 16.07 -1.19
C VAL A 95 -13.90 16.86 -2.43
N LYS A 96 -14.06 16.24 -3.60
CA LYS A 96 -13.73 16.87 -4.89
C LYS A 96 -14.68 18.03 -5.17
N GLU A 97 -14.19 19.03 -5.90
CA GLU A 97 -14.98 20.21 -6.29
C GLU A 97 -16.24 19.86 -7.07
N GLU A 98 -16.19 18.85 -7.95
CA GLU A 98 -17.35 18.34 -8.70
C GLU A 98 -18.44 17.71 -7.81
N ASP A 99 -18.07 17.23 -6.62
CA ASP A 99 -18.96 16.62 -5.64
C ASP A 99 -19.43 17.61 -4.57
N LEU A 100 -18.97 18.86 -4.62
CA LEU A 100 -19.42 19.93 -3.73
C LEU A 100 -20.73 20.52 -4.26
N VAL A 101 -21.83 20.10 -3.64
CA VAL A 101 -23.16 20.67 -3.84
C VAL A 101 -23.23 22.15 -3.46
#